data_AF-A0A929ZTW3-F1
#
_entry.id   AF-A0A929ZTW3-F1
#
_cell.length_a   1.000
_cell.length_b   1.000
_cell.length_c   1.000
_cell.angle_alpha   90.00
_cell.angle_beta   90.00
_cell.angle_gamma   90.00
#
_symmetry.space_group_name_H-M   'P 1'
#
loop_
_entity.id
_entity.type
_entity.pdbx_description
1 polymer ?
#
loop_
_entity_poly.entity_id
_entity_poly.type
_entity_poly.pdbx_seq_one_letter_code
_entity_poly.pdbx_strand_id
1 'polypeptide(L)'
;MKSLLRTIKVVLAVVFFVFSLSACRSQDNDDIVIPQQSDAELKWSKVEFRFTEGHSHGYFHGSPEYPGVKYLKSVQKFFFENKNGQIVPSADNPAALSVMSADGGLSLYGLEIFYYNEKGERINSVLASDEAAKQYQHFFLMENIVAI
;
A
#
# COMPACT_ATOMS: atom_id res chain seq x y z
N MET A 1 -36.78 50.19 -35.58
CA MET A 1 -36.83 48.98 -34.73
C MET A 1 -36.07 47.77 -35.30
N LYS A 2 -36.24 47.38 -36.57
CA LYS A 2 -35.55 46.18 -37.13
C LYS A 2 -34.01 46.24 -37.09
N SER A 3 -33.43 47.42 -37.35
CA SER A 3 -31.97 47.65 -37.25
C SER A 3 -31.47 47.49 -35.81
N LEU A 4 -32.16 48.12 -34.84
CA LEU A 4 -31.85 48.03 -33.41
C LEU A 4 -31.89 46.59 -32.90
N LEU A 5 -32.93 45.82 -33.24
CA LEU A 5 -33.03 44.41 -32.86
C LEU A 5 -31.93 43.55 -33.50
N ARG A 6 -31.48 43.89 -34.71
CA ARG A 6 -30.37 43.19 -35.38
C ARG A 6 -29.05 43.48 -34.66
N THR A 7 -28.80 44.73 -34.28
CA THR A 7 -27.62 45.11 -33.49
C THR A 7 -27.61 44.42 -32.13
N ILE A 8 -28.74 44.37 -31.42
CA ILE A 8 -28.85 43.67 -30.13
C ILE A 8 -28.54 42.18 -30.28
N LYS A 9 -29.04 41.51 -31.31
CA LYS A 9 -28.75 40.08 -31.57
C LYS A 9 -27.28 39.82 -31.86
N VAL A 10 -26.63 40.70 -32.63
CA VAL A 10 -25.18 40.57 -32.91
C VAL A 10 -24.37 40.76 -31.64
N VAL A 11 -24.70 41.77 -30.83
CA VAL A 11 -24.02 42.01 -29.54
C VAL A 11 -24.19 40.81 -28.60
N LEU A 12 -25.41 40.29 -28.47
CA LEU A 12 -25.67 39.10 -27.66
C LEU A 12 -24.89 37.87 -28.14
N ALA A 13 -24.80 37.64 -29.45
CA ALA A 13 -24.04 36.53 -30.02
C ALA A 13 -22.53 36.66 -29.74
N VAL A 14 -21.98 37.87 -29.84
CA VAL A 14 -20.56 38.13 -29.54
C VAL A 14 -20.29 37.95 -28.05
N VAL A 15 -21.16 38.45 -27.17
CA VAL A 15 -21.03 38.25 -25.71
C VAL A 15 -21.06 36.76 -25.37
N PHE A 16 -22.00 36.00 -25.94
CA PHE A 16 -22.10 34.55 -25.71
C PHE A 16 -20.86 33.79 -26.21
N PHE A 17 -20.29 34.22 -27.34
CA PHE A 17 -19.05 33.64 -27.88
C PHE A 17 -17.83 33.94 -27.01
N VAL A 18 -17.71 35.16 -26.46
CA VAL A 18 -16.61 35.52 -25.55
C VAL A 18 -16.73 34.79 -24.20
N PHE A 19 -17.95 34.64 -23.66
CA PHE A 19 -18.19 33.89 -22.43
C PHE A 19 -17.93 32.38 -22.58
N SER A 20 -18.28 31.78 -23.72
CA SER A 20 -17.98 30.36 -23.99
C SER A 20 -16.49 30.09 -24.16
N LEU A 21 -15.71 31.02 -24.74
CA LEU A 21 -14.25 30.94 -24.74
C LEU A 21 -13.64 31.14 -23.35
N SER A 22 -14.26 31.97 -22.50
CA SER A 22 -13.79 32.23 -21.13
C SER A 22 -14.11 31.08 -20.15
N ALA A 23 -15.17 30.30 -20.41
CA ALA A 23 -15.54 29.12 -19.64
C ALA A 23 -14.61 27.91 -19.87
N CYS A 24 -13.82 27.92 -20.95
CA CYS A 24 -12.76 26.93 -21.20
C CYS A 24 -11.38 27.40 -20.73
N ARG A 25 -11.28 28.55 -20.05
CA ARG A 25 -10.06 28.88 -19.31
C ARG A 25 -9.99 27.89 -18.15
N SER A 26 -9.17 26.86 -18.31
CA SER A 26 -8.73 26.02 -17.20
C SER A 26 -8.47 26.92 -16.00
N GLN A 27 -9.05 26.58 -14.86
CA GLN A 27 -8.63 27.12 -13.57
C GLN A 27 -7.11 26.94 -13.52
N ASP A 28 -6.38 28.01 -13.84
CA ASP A 28 -4.94 28.07 -13.66
C ASP A 28 -4.74 27.98 -12.16
N ASN A 29 -4.36 26.78 -11.72
CA ASN A 29 -3.71 26.50 -10.45
C ASN A 29 -4.37 27.21 -9.25
N ASP A 30 -5.47 26.63 -8.75
CA ASP A 30 -5.42 26.37 -7.31
C ASP A 30 -4.15 25.56 -7.16
N ASP A 31 -3.09 26.16 -6.60
CA ASP A 31 -1.83 25.49 -6.38
C ASP A 31 -2.20 24.18 -5.69
N ILE A 32 -2.18 23.09 -6.45
CA ILE A 32 -2.08 21.76 -5.89
C ILE A 32 -0.73 21.89 -5.22
N VAL A 33 -0.75 22.15 -3.92
CA VAL A 33 0.39 21.92 -3.06
C VAL A 33 0.58 20.42 -3.18
N ILE A 34 1.28 19.99 -4.23
CA ILE A 34 1.90 18.70 -4.28
C ILE A 34 2.84 18.82 -3.09
N PRO A 35 2.57 18.13 -1.98
CA PRO A 35 3.49 18.18 -0.84
C PRO A 35 4.85 17.87 -1.42
N GLN A 36 5.83 18.73 -1.15
CA GLN A 36 7.20 18.54 -1.60
C GLN A 36 7.60 17.15 -1.11
N GLN A 37 7.53 16.18 -2.01
CA GLN A 37 7.81 14.79 -1.71
C GLN A 37 9.26 14.81 -1.27
N SER A 38 9.53 14.46 -0.02
CA SER A 38 10.91 14.39 0.44
C SER A 38 11.63 13.44 -0.51
N ASP A 39 12.59 13.95 -1.28
CA ASP A 39 13.40 13.18 -2.23
C ASP A 39 14.28 12.11 -1.55
N ALA A 40 14.18 11.97 -0.23
CA ALA A 40 14.75 10.86 0.52
C ALA A 40 13.96 9.58 0.20
N GLU A 41 14.25 9.00 -0.96
CA GLU A 41 13.84 7.65 -1.32
C GLU A 41 14.22 6.69 -0.19
N LEU A 42 13.23 6.03 0.39
CA LEU A 42 13.46 5.00 1.41
C LEU A 42 14.30 3.86 0.83
N LYS A 43 15.55 3.77 1.27
CA LYS A 43 16.45 2.67 0.91
C LYS A 43 16.27 1.50 1.87
N TRP A 44 15.68 0.42 1.37
CA TRP A 44 15.57 -0.87 2.04
C TRP A 44 16.21 -1.96 1.18
N SER A 45 16.84 -2.94 1.82
CA SER A 45 17.57 -4.03 1.15
C SER A 45 16.94 -5.39 1.37
N LYS A 46 16.20 -5.57 2.47
CA LYS A 46 15.57 -6.84 2.83
C LYS A 46 14.25 -6.59 3.55
N VAL A 47 13.27 -7.46 3.29
CA VAL A 47 12.02 -7.54 4.04
C VAL A 47 11.81 -8.97 4.55
N GLU A 48 11.36 -9.09 5.79
CA GLU A 48 10.93 -10.34 6.44
C GLU A 48 9.42 -10.27 6.65
N PHE A 49 8.68 -11.20 6.06
CA PHE A 49 7.30 -11.48 6.42
C PHE A 49 7.32 -12.60 7.47
N ARG A 50 6.90 -12.28 8.69
CA ARG A 50 6.82 -13.22 9.80
C ARG A 50 5.36 -13.51 10.11
N PHE A 51 4.98 -14.76 9.97
CA PHE A 51 3.70 -15.29 10.36
C PHE A 51 3.84 -15.97 11.70
N THR A 52 3.05 -15.54 12.68
CA THR A 52 3.02 -16.12 14.02
C THR A 52 1.64 -16.73 14.24
N GLU A 53 1.56 -18.04 14.44
CA GLU A 53 0.35 -18.71 14.91
C GLU A 53 0.01 -18.18 16.30
N GLY A 54 -1.27 -17.90 16.55
CA GLY A 54 -1.69 -17.37 17.84
C GLY A 54 -3.19 -17.30 17.99
N HIS A 55 -3.61 -16.54 18.99
CA HIS A 55 -5.01 -16.33 19.31
C HIS A 55 -5.22 -14.96 19.97
N SER A 56 -6.48 -14.51 20.05
CA SER A 56 -6.84 -13.18 20.53
C SER A 56 -7.75 -13.22 21.75
N HIS A 57 -7.40 -12.46 22.78
CA HIS A 57 -8.21 -12.19 23.97
C HIS A 57 -8.25 -10.67 24.24
N GLY A 58 -8.57 -9.89 23.21
CA GLY A 58 -8.49 -8.42 23.22
C GLY A 58 -7.16 -7.88 22.69
N TYR A 59 -6.08 -8.67 22.78
CA TYR A 59 -4.85 -8.48 22.00
C TYR A 59 -4.38 -9.83 21.45
N PHE A 60 -3.78 -9.79 20.25
CA PHE A 60 -3.21 -10.98 19.62
C PHE A 60 -1.89 -11.35 20.26
N HIS A 61 -1.72 -12.63 20.59
CA HIS A 61 -0.43 -13.15 21.02
C HIS A 61 -0.14 -14.51 20.41
N GLY A 62 1.15 -14.77 20.21
CA GLY A 62 1.63 -16.01 19.61
C GLY A 62 1.45 -17.21 20.55
N SER A 63 1.13 -18.34 19.94
CA SER A 63 1.14 -19.64 20.61
C SER A 63 2.58 -20.09 20.87
N PRO A 64 2.86 -20.79 21.98
CA PRO A 64 4.19 -21.32 22.23
C PRO A 64 4.55 -22.40 21.21
N GLU A 65 5.82 -22.44 20.82
CA GLU A 65 6.31 -23.52 19.98
C GLU A 65 6.62 -24.77 20.81
N TYR A 66 6.06 -25.91 20.43
CA TYR A 66 6.33 -27.19 21.09
C TYR A 66 7.67 -27.81 20.64
N PRO A 67 8.46 -28.39 21.56
CA PRO A 67 9.71 -29.06 21.20
C PRO A 67 9.49 -30.18 20.18
N GLY A 68 10.36 -30.25 19.16
CA GLY A 68 10.37 -31.32 18.16
C GLY A 68 9.41 -31.14 16.98
N VAL A 69 8.61 -30.06 16.94
CA VAL A 69 7.75 -29.75 15.79
C VAL A 69 8.61 -29.47 14.55
N LYS A 70 8.33 -30.13 13.43
CA LYS A 70 9.10 -29.98 12.18
C LYS A 70 8.42 -29.08 11.14
N TYR A 71 7.09 -29.18 10.99
CA TYR A 71 6.36 -28.56 9.87
C TYR A 71 5.42 -27.43 10.30
N LEU A 72 4.68 -27.60 11.40
CA LEU A 72 3.73 -26.60 11.90
C LEU A 72 4.40 -25.68 12.93
N LYS A 73 5.47 -25.02 12.49
CA LYS A 73 6.20 -24.06 13.32
C LYS A 73 5.26 -22.89 13.68
N SER A 74 5.18 -22.56 14.96
CA SER A 74 4.36 -21.43 15.43
C SER A 74 4.86 -20.08 14.90
N VAL A 75 6.13 -20.00 14.46
CA VAL A 75 6.66 -18.85 13.72
C VAL A 75 7.23 -19.33 12.38
N GLN A 76 6.72 -18.78 11.28
CA GLN A 76 7.18 -19.04 9.92
C GLN A 76 7.61 -17.73 9.27
N LYS A 77 8.75 -17.73 8.56
CA LYS A 77 9.39 -16.52 8.03
C LYS A 77 9.68 -16.66 6.55
N PHE A 78 9.44 -15.57 5.82
CA PHE A 78 9.76 -15.44 4.41
C PHE A 78 10.59 -14.17 4.22
N PHE A 79 11.70 -14.29 3.51
CA PHE A 79 12.63 -13.19 3.26
C PHE A 79 12.66 -12.84 1.77
N PHE A 80 12.68 -11.55 1.49
CA PHE A 80 12.85 -11.03 0.14
C PHE A 80 13.90 -9.93 0.17
N GLU A 81 14.76 -9.90 -0.85
CA GLU A 81 15.79 -8.89 -1.02
C GLU A 81 15.38 -7.89 -2.09
N ASN A 82 15.68 -6.61 -1.87
CA ASN A 82 15.55 -5.57 -2.87
C ASN A 82 16.92 -5.36 -3.54
N LYS A 83 17.06 -5.84 -4.77
CA LYS A 83 18.26 -5.67 -5.60
C LYS A 83 17.97 -4.58 -6.62
N ASN A 84 18.24 -3.33 -6.26
CA ASN A 84 18.05 -2.16 -7.12
C ASN A 84 16.62 -2.05 -7.71
N GLY A 85 15.61 -2.19 -6.86
CA GLY A 85 14.19 -2.17 -7.23
C GLY A 85 13.63 -3.53 -7.66
N GLN A 86 14.49 -4.52 -7.93
CA GLN A 86 14.05 -5.88 -8.19
C GLN A 86 13.89 -6.66 -6.87
N ILE A 87 12.67 -7.12 -6.59
CA ILE A 87 12.39 -7.95 -5.42
C ILE A 87 12.70 -9.42 -5.76
N VAL A 88 13.62 -10.03 -5.01
CA VAL A 88 14.06 -11.42 -5.22
C VAL A 88 13.79 -12.23 -3.95
N PRO A 89 13.07 -13.37 -4.01
CA PRO A 89 12.86 -14.21 -2.85
C PRO A 89 14.16 -14.90 -2.41
N SER A 90 14.33 -15.11 -1.11
CA SER A 90 15.41 -15.95 -0.59
C SER A 90 15.24 -17.40 -1.05
N ALA A 91 16.34 -18.06 -1.42
CA ALA A 91 16.35 -19.48 -1.77
C ALA A 91 15.98 -20.38 -0.57
N ASP A 92 16.15 -19.89 0.66
CA ASP A 92 15.83 -20.61 1.89
C ASP A 92 14.37 -20.44 2.33
N ASN A 93 13.56 -19.68 1.57
CA ASN A 93 12.15 -19.53 1.90
C ASN A 93 11.42 -20.88 1.84
N PRO A 94 10.52 -21.18 2.79
CA PRO A 94 9.59 -22.28 2.65
C PRO A 94 8.78 -22.16 1.35
N ALA A 95 8.41 -23.29 0.75
CA ALA A 95 7.59 -23.29 -0.46
C ALA A 95 6.17 -22.75 -0.23
N ALA A 96 5.67 -22.89 1.00
CA ALA A 96 4.35 -22.42 1.40
C ALA A 96 4.31 -22.15 2.90
N LEU A 97 3.35 -21.30 3.32
CA LEU A 97 2.95 -21.18 4.71
C LEU A 97 2.16 -22.43 5.10
N SER A 98 2.65 -23.19 6.07
CA SER A 98 1.95 -24.37 6.59
C SER A 98 1.00 -23.93 7.70
N VAL A 99 -0.30 -23.95 7.43
CA VAL A 99 -1.33 -23.56 8.40
C VAL A 99 -2.13 -24.76 8.86
N MET A 100 -2.56 -24.74 10.13
CA MET A 100 -3.50 -25.72 10.64
C MET A 100 -4.88 -25.49 10.03
N SER A 101 -5.48 -26.54 9.46
CA SER A 101 -6.89 -26.52 9.06
C SER A 101 -7.78 -26.43 10.30
N ALA A 102 -8.82 -25.62 10.19
CA ALA A 102 -9.80 -25.42 11.25
C ALA A 102 -10.83 -26.57 11.28
N ASP A 103 -10.51 -27.70 11.92
CA ASP A 103 -11.55 -28.69 12.27
C ASP A 103 -12.31 -28.19 13.51
N GLY A 104 -13.23 -27.22 13.29
CA GLY A 104 -14.12 -26.69 14.31
C GLY A 104 -13.61 -25.49 15.12
N GLY A 105 -12.47 -24.89 14.77
CA GLY A 105 -11.94 -23.68 15.43
C GLY A 105 -11.06 -22.82 14.53
N LEU A 106 -11.21 -21.49 14.60
CA LEU A 106 -10.40 -20.53 13.85
C LEU A 106 -8.93 -20.57 14.31
N SER A 107 -8.03 -20.99 13.42
CA SER A 107 -6.58 -20.79 13.61
C SER A 107 -6.21 -19.39 13.12
N LEU A 108 -5.70 -18.54 14.01
CA LEU A 108 -5.32 -17.17 13.69
C LEU A 108 -3.80 -17.07 13.49
N TYR A 109 -3.42 -16.27 12.50
CA TYR A 109 -2.02 -15.97 12.22
C TYR A 109 -1.83 -14.46 12.19
N GLY A 110 -0.93 -13.95 13.03
CA GLY A 110 -0.47 -12.57 12.99
C GLY A 110 0.59 -12.42 11.90
N LEU A 111 0.45 -11.40 11.05
CA LEU A 111 1.47 -11.01 10.10
C LEU A 111 2.23 -9.79 10.62
N GLU A 112 3.54 -9.95 10.77
CA GLU A 112 4.47 -8.84 11.00
C GLU A 112 5.40 -8.70 9.80
N ILE A 113 5.59 -7.47 9.32
CA ILE A 113 6.49 -7.16 8.20
C ILE A 113 7.66 -6.35 8.74
N PHE A 114 8.88 -6.88 8.64
CA PHE A 114 10.09 -6.21 9.09
C PHE A 114 10.94 -5.76 7.90
N TYR A 115 11.30 -4.48 7.86
CA TYR A 115 12.17 -3.93 6.82
C TYR A 115 13.55 -3.65 7.38
N TYR A 116 14.57 -3.94 6.58
CA TYR A 116 15.97 -3.73 6.91
C TYR A 116 16.67 -2.89 5.83
N ASN A 117 17.62 -2.06 6.24
CA ASN A 117 18.50 -1.33 5.34
C ASN A 117 19.72 -2.20 4.90
N GLU A 118 20.58 -1.68 4.03
CA GLU A 118 21.79 -2.37 3.55
C GLU A 118 22.76 -2.80 4.66
N LYS A 119 22.74 -2.12 5.82
CA LYS A 119 23.53 -2.48 7.00
C LYS A 119 22.89 -3.59 7.84
N GLY A 120 21.68 -4.03 7.48
CA GLY A 120 20.91 -5.02 8.23
C GLY A 120 20.14 -4.44 9.43
N GLU A 121 20.04 -3.12 9.55
CA GLU A 121 19.34 -2.45 10.65
C GLU A 121 17.84 -2.38 10.35
N ARG A 122 17.00 -2.62 11.36
CA ARG A 122 15.54 -2.53 11.22
C ARG A 122 15.10 -1.06 11.06
N ILE A 123 14.30 -0.78 10.04
CA ILE A 123 13.84 0.58 9.68
C ILE A 123 12.33 0.78 9.77
N ASN A 124 11.59 -0.16 10.38
CA ASN A 124 10.13 -0.07 10.53
C ASN A 124 9.64 1.20 11.22
N SER A 125 10.39 1.76 12.17
CA SER A 125 10.01 3.00 12.84
C SER A 125 10.00 4.20 11.90
N VAL A 126 10.87 4.20 10.88
CA VAL A 126 10.88 5.22 9.83
C VAL A 126 9.67 5.03 8.91
N LEU A 127 9.38 3.79 8.54
CA LEU A 127 8.23 3.44 7.69
C LEU A 127 6.88 3.71 8.36
N ALA A 128 6.81 3.61 9.68
CA ALA A 128 5.59 3.82 10.46
C ALA A 128 5.41 5.27 10.95
N SER A 129 6.25 6.22 10.51
CA SER A 129 6.03 7.63 10.83
C SER A 129 4.80 8.18 10.11
N ASP A 130 4.18 9.24 10.65
CA ASP A 130 2.96 9.83 10.10
C ASP A 130 3.14 10.30 8.65
N GLU A 131 4.31 10.81 8.29
CA GLU A 131 4.64 11.20 6.92
C GLU A 131 4.87 9.98 6.01
N ALA A 132 5.66 9.01 6.46
CA ALA A 132 6.00 7.84 5.67
C ALA A 132 4.78 6.94 5.43
N ALA A 133 3.90 6.79 6.42
CA ALA A 133 2.67 5.99 6.31
C ALA A 133 1.68 6.53 5.27
N LYS A 134 1.75 7.83 4.93
CA LYS A 134 0.95 8.41 3.83
C LYS A 134 1.47 7.96 2.46
N GLN A 135 2.76 7.67 2.35
CA GLN A 135 3.43 7.33 1.10
C GLN A 135 3.61 5.82 0.89
N TYR A 136 3.96 5.08 1.94
CA TYR A 136 4.27 3.66 1.88
C TYR A 136 3.12 2.85 2.49
N GLN A 137 2.38 2.16 1.64
CA GLN A 137 1.21 1.36 2.04
C GLN A 137 1.36 -0.09 1.58
N HIS A 138 0.83 -1.01 2.38
CA HIS A 138 0.75 -2.43 2.03
C HIS A 138 -0.63 -2.76 1.49
N PHE A 139 -0.66 -3.28 0.27
CA PHE A 139 -1.87 -3.81 -0.35
C PHE A 139 -1.75 -5.33 -0.45
N PHE A 140 -2.78 -6.03 0.01
CA PHE A 140 -2.85 -7.49 -0.07
C PHE A 140 -3.94 -7.86 -1.07
N LEU A 141 -3.54 -8.64 -2.07
CA LEU A 141 -4.45 -9.22 -3.05
C LEU A 141 -4.52 -10.72 -2.82
N MET A 142 -5.74 -11.24 -2.75
CA MET A 142 -5.98 -12.67 -2.67
C MET A 142 -6.40 -13.16 -4.06
N GLU A 143 -5.64 -14.09 -4.61
CA GLU A 143 -5.87 -14.68 -5.92
C GLU A 143 -5.87 -16.20 -5.82
N ASN A 144 -6.45 -16.88 -6.83
CA ASN A 144 -6.51 -18.34 -6.90
C ASN A 144 -7.12 -18.99 -5.64
N ILE A 145 -8.13 -18.35 -5.06
CA ILE A 145 -8.88 -18.89 -3.93
C ILE A 145 -9.73 -20.06 -4.43
N VAL A 146 -9.31 -21.29 -4.10
CA VAL A 146 -10.10 -22.49 -4.29
C VAL A 146 -10.79 -22.79 -2.96
N ALA A 147 -12.11 -22.65 -2.92
CA ALA A 147 -12.89 -23.18 -1.80
C ALA A 147 -12.81 -24.71 -1.86
N ILE A 148 -12.31 -25.32 -0.78
CA ILE A 148 -12.30 -26.78 -0.60
C ILE A 148 -13.63 -27.19 -0.01
#